data_AF-A0A662GIV4-F1
#
_entry.id   AF-A0A662GIV4-F1
#
_cell.length_a   1.000
_cell.length_b   1.000
_cell.length_c   1.000
_cell.angle_alpha   90.00
_cell.angle_beta   90.00
_cell.angle_gamma   90.00
#
_symmetry.space_group_name_H-M   'P 1'
#
loop_
_entity.id
_entity.type
_entity.pdbx_description
1 polymer ?
#
loop_
_entity_poly.entity_id
_entity_poly.type
_entity_poly.pdbx_seq_one_letter_code
_entity_poly.pdbx_strand_id
1 'polypeptide(L)'
;MKDKVDKDILQRARIPSKQISVVKDALIAVESREVHAMHDPTEGGVANGLFELALASGYGFIAYEKDIIVLPETEVILGHVGADLLTTISSGSLLIVSPPSSTMKIIKKLKSKGISAAKIGKIVEDPDTRIIVRKDGKEMKVSENVKEDLWRVSADILK
;
A
#
# COMPACT_ATOMS: atom_id res chain seq x y z
N MET A 1 -12.20 -21.04 5.55
CA MET A 1 -11.18 -20.13 6.13
C MET A 1 -10.92 -20.42 7.62
N LYS A 2 -11.96 -20.50 8.47
CA LYS A 2 -11.82 -20.79 9.91
C LYS A 2 -11.15 -22.12 10.26
N ASP A 3 -11.21 -23.11 9.36
CA ASP A 3 -10.60 -24.42 9.57
C ASP A 3 -9.25 -24.58 8.82
N LYS A 4 -8.79 -23.54 8.12
CA LYS A 4 -7.56 -23.55 7.29
C LYS A 4 -6.52 -22.52 7.72
N VAL A 5 -6.91 -21.47 8.43
CA VAL A 5 -6.00 -20.45 8.99
C VAL A 5 -6.13 -20.47 10.51
N ASP A 6 -5.00 -20.40 11.21
CA ASP A 6 -4.95 -20.37 12.68
C ASP A 6 -5.88 -19.30 13.26
N LYS A 7 -6.65 -19.67 14.30
CA LYS A 7 -7.59 -18.76 14.97
C LYS A 7 -6.89 -17.54 15.55
N ASP A 8 -5.65 -17.66 16.01
CA ASP A 8 -4.89 -16.55 16.57
C ASP A 8 -4.47 -15.55 15.48
N ILE A 9 -4.18 -16.04 14.26
CA ILE A 9 -3.93 -15.18 13.09
C ILE A 9 -5.21 -14.43 12.71
N LEU A 10 -6.34 -15.14 12.66
CA LEU A 10 -7.64 -14.52 12.37
C LEU A 10 -8.06 -13.50 13.43
N GLN A 11 -7.70 -13.72 14.69
CA GLN A 11 -7.98 -12.77 15.77
C GLN A 11 -7.11 -11.51 15.63
N ARG A 12 -5.81 -11.65 15.36
CA ARG A 12 -4.90 -10.52 15.14
C ARG A 12 -5.22 -9.71 13.88
N ALA A 13 -5.72 -10.37 12.83
CA ALA A 13 -6.17 -9.71 11.59
C ALA A 13 -7.43 -8.85 11.77
N ARG A 14 -8.15 -8.94 12.89
CA ARG A 14 -9.32 -8.11 13.16
C ARG A 14 -8.87 -6.71 13.58
N ILE A 15 -8.87 -5.81 12.61
CA ILE A 15 -8.55 -4.41 12.83
C ILE A 15 -9.84 -3.64 13.16
N PRO A 16 -9.92 -2.93 14.31
CA PRO A 16 -11.04 -2.04 14.60
C PRO A 16 -11.16 -0.93 13.55
N SER A 17 -12.38 -0.53 13.18
CA SER A 17 -12.61 0.50 12.15
C SER A 17 -11.86 1.82 12.39
N LYS A 18 -11.64 2.20 13.65
CA LYS A 18 -10.86 3.39 14.02
C LYS A 18 -9.38 3.31 13.61
N GLN A 19 -8.82 2.11 13.49
CA GLN A 19 -7.44 1.88 13.05
C GLN A 19 -7.29 1.87 11.52
N ILE A 20 -8.40 1.94 10.77
CA ILE A 20 -8.41 2.08 9.30
C ILE A 20 -8.25 3.56 8.89
N SER A 21 -8.43 4.51 9.81
CA SER A 21 -8.33 5.92 9.49
C SER A 21 -6.87 6.36 9.31
N VAL A 22 -6.58 6.95 8.14
CA VAL A 22 -5.27 7.53 7.79
C VAL A 22 -5.16 9.03 8.10
N VAL A 23 -6.20 9.62 8.70
CA VAL A 23 -6.27 11.07 8.95
C VAL A 23 -5.13 11.52 9.88
N LYS A 24 -4.86 10.74 10.93
CA LYS A 24 -3.75 11.03 11.85
C LYS A 24 -2.41 11.05 11.11
N ASP A 25 -2.20 10.07 10.23
CA ASP A 25 -0.98 9.89 9.45
C ASP A 25 -0.77 11.09 8.52
N ALA A 26 -1.82 11.48 7.80
CA ALA A 26 -1.82 12.65 6.92
C ALA A 26 -1.52 13.95 7.68
N LEU A 27 -2.19 14.18 8.82
CA LEU A 27 -1.97 15.36 9.66
C LEU A 27 -0.52 15.45 10.16
N ILE A 28 0.06 14.33 10.56
CA ILE A 28 1.47 14.28 11.00
C ILE A 28 2.41 14.53 9.82
N ALA A 29 2.11 13.98 8.64
CA ALA A 29 2.94 14.16 7.45
C ALA A 29 3.00 15.64 7.02
N VAL A 30 1.86 16.34 7.01
CA VAL A 30 1.81 17.76 6.59
C VAL A 30 2.51 18.72 7.56
N GLU A 31 2.72 18.35 8.83
CA GLU A 31 3.56 19.13 9.76
C GLU A 31 4.98 19.33 9.23
N SER A 32 5.45 18.47 8.32
CA SER A 32 6.76 18.63 7.68
C SER A 32 6.83 19.84 6.74
N ARG A 33 5.68 20.29 6.20
CA ARG A 33 5.52 21.28 5.11
C ARG A 33 6.15 20.88 3.77
N GLU A 34 6.47 19.60 3.59
CA GLU A 34 7.28 19.09 2.48
C GLU A 34 6.56 17.95 1.73
N VAL A 35 5.25 17.79 1.94
CA VAL A 35 4.43 16.79 1.26
C VAL A 35 3.94 17.37 -0.05
N HIS A 36 4.19 16.67 -1.16
CA HIS A 36 3.72 17.06 -2.49
C HIS A 36 2.35 16.45 -2.82
N ALA A 37 2.13 15.19 -2.43
CA ALA A 37 0.89 14.47 -2.67
C ALA A 37 0.70 13.37 -1.62
N MET A 38 -0.57 13.02 -1.39
CA MET A 38 -0.96 11.88 -0.57
C MET A 38 -2.14 11.18 -1.22
N HIS A 39 -2.25 9.87 -0.98
CA HIS A 39 -3.39 9.08 -1.45
C HIS A 39 -3.52 7.80 -0.61
N ASP A 40 -4.75 7.44 -0.24
CA ASP A 40 -5.05 6.18 0.45
C ASP A 40 -5.35 5.07 -0.57
N PRO A 41 -4.53 4.00 -0.65
CA PRO A 41 -4.68 2.94 -1.63
C PRO A 41 -5.80 1.97 -1.23
N THR A 42 -7.05 2.44 -1.31
CA THR A 42 -8.23 1.64 -0.96
C THR A 42 -8.51 0.59 -2.03
N GLU A 43 -9.32 0.89 -3.04
CA GLU A 43 -9.62 -0.02 -4.14
C GLU A 43 -8.44 -0.16 -5.11
N GLY A 44 -8.15 -1.40 -5.51
CA GLY A 44 -7.00 -1.79 -6.33
C GLY A 44 -5.66 -1.73 -5.59
N GLY A 45 -5.68 -1.48 -4.28
CA GLY A 45 -4.51 -1.54 -3.40
C GLY A 45 -3.39 -0.56 -3.75
N VAL A 46 -2.18 -0.90 -3.30
CA VAL A 46 -1.00 -0.04 -3.48
C VAL A 46 -0.68 0.19 -4.96
N ALA A 47 -0.91 -0.81 -5.82
CA ALA A 47 -0.68 -0.67 -7.25
C ALA A 47 -1.59 0.41 -7.85
N ASN A 48 -2.90 0.35 -7.59
CA ASN A 48 -3.82 1.36 -8.10
C ASN A 48 -3.57 2.73 -7.48
N GLY A 49 -3.29 2.80 -6.16
CA GLY A 49 -3.00 4.08 -5.53
C GLY A 49 -1.74 4.78 -6.06
N LEU A 50 -0.71 4.02 -6.42
CA LEU A 50 0.46 4.57 -7.11
C LEU A 50 0.14 5.01 -8.55
N PHE A 51 -0.71 4.26 -9.25
CA PHE A 51 -1.19 4.62 -10.58
C PHE A 51 -1.97 5.94 -10.56
N GLU A 52 -2.88 6.13 -9.61
CA GLU A 52 -3.67 7.36 -9.47
C GLU A 52 -2.80 8.57 -9.14
N LEU A 53 -1.79 8.41 -8.26
CA LEU A 53 -0.79 9.45 -7.99
C LEU A 53 0.02 9.83 -9.24
N ALA A 54 0.45 8.83 -10.03
CA ALA A 54 1.16 9.05 -11.29
C ALA A 54 0.28 9.80 -12.31
N LEU A 55 -0.95 9.32 -12.50
CA LEU A 55 -1.90 9.89 -13.44
C LEU A 55 -2.23 11.34 -13.09
N ALA A 56 -2.50 11.64 -11.82
CA ALA A 56 -2.85 12.98 -11.35
C ALA A 56 -1.68 13.98 -11.46
N SER A 57 -0.43 13.49 -11.42
CA SER A 57 0.76 14.35 -11.44
C SER A 57 1.42 14.47 -12.81
N GLY A 58 1.17 13.54 -13.74
CA GLY A 58 1.86 13.47 -15.02
C GLY A 58 3.29 12.91 -14.92
N TYR A 59 3.60 12.16 -13.87
CA TYR A 59 4.90 11.53 -13.62
C TYR A 59 4.78 10.00 -13.55
N GLY A 60 5.91 9.31 -13.64
CA GLY A 60 6.00 7.87 -13.39
C GLY A 60 6.46 7.54 -11.97
N PHE A 61 6.58 6.25 -11.67
CA PHE A 61 7.19 5.75 -10.44
C PHE A 61 7.95 4.44 -10.64
N ILE A 62 8.91 4.21 -9.75
CA ILE A 62 9.52 2.90 -9.51
C ILE A 62 9.37 2.60 -8.01
N ALA A 63 8.61 1.56 -7.69
CA ALA A 63 8.42 1.06 -6.34
C ALA A 63 8.98 -0.36 -6.18
N TYR A 64 9.21 -0.77 -4.93
CA TYR A 64 9.80 -2.06 -4.59
C TYR A 64 8.91 -2.78 -3.59
N GLU A 65 8.40 -3.95 -3.97
CA GLU A 65 7.48 -4.74 -3.14
C GLU A 65 8.13 -5.09 -1.79
N LYS A 66 9.43 -5.40 -1.79
CA LYS A 66 10.18 -5.74 -0.57
C LYS A 66 10.19 -4.65 0.50
N ASP A 67 9.97 -3.38 0.11
CA ASP A 67 10.03 -2.23 1.00
C ASP A 67 8.64 -1.84 1.51
N ILE A 68 7.57 -2.42 0.94
CA ILE A 68 6.19 -2.23 1.38
C ILE A 68 6.01 -2.95 2.72
N ILE A 69 5.46 -2.24 3.71
CA ILE A 69 5.19 -2.81 5.03
C ILE A 69 3.94 -3.65 4.95
N VAL A 70 4.05 -4.92 5.32
CA VAL A 70 2.94 -5.87 5.32
C VAL A 70 2.83 -6.51 6.70
N LEU A 71 1.61 -6.61 7.21
CA LEU A 71 1.36 -7.36 8.44
C LEU A 71 1.51 -8.86 8.16
N PRO A 72 2.18 -9.63 9.03
CA PRO A 72 2.34 -11.08 8.84
C PRO A 72 1.01 -11.81 8.63
N GLU A 73 -0.03 -11.38 9.33
CA GLU A 73 -1.39 -11.93 9.21
C GLU A 73 -1.97 -11.70 7.82
N THR A 74 -1.71 -10.53 7.22
CA THR A 74 -2.13 -10.19 5.86
C THR A 74 -1.47 -11.12 4.85
N GLU A 75 -0.15 -11.34 4.95
CA GLU A 75 0.56 -12.25 4.03
C GLU A 75 0.00 -13.68 4.12
N VAL A 76 -0.22 -14.18 5.34
CA VAL A 76 -0.79 -15.51 5.54
C VAL A 76 -2.19 -15.61 4.96
N ILE A 77 -3.05 -14.63 5.24
CA ILE A 77 -4.44 -14.64 4.80
C ILE A 77 -4.53 -14.56 3.27
N LEU A 78 -3.85 -13.60 2.65
CA LEU A 78 -3.87 -13.41 1.20
C LEU A 78 -3.27 -14.62 0.48
N GLY A 79 -2.18 -15.20 1.01
CA GLY A 79 -1.61 -16.43 0.48
C GLY A 79 -2.58 -17.62 0.48
N HIS A 80 -3.41 -17.75 1.53
CA HIS A 80 -4.40 -18.82 1.62
C HIS A 80 -5.56 -18.69 0.63
N VAL A 81 -5.93 -17.46 0.28
CA VAL A 81 -7.03 -17.19 -0.66
C VAL A 81 -6.53 -16.94 -2.09
N GLY A 82 -5.21 -16.99 -2.28
CA GLY A 82 -4.55 -16.73 -3.55
C GLY A 82 -4.76 -15.29 -4.02
N ALA A 83 -4.82 -14.33 -3.11
CA ALA A 83 -4.94 -12.91 -3.42
C ALA A 83 -3.57 -12.25 -3.59
N ASP A 84 -3.44 -11.32 -4.52
CA ASP A 84 -2.25 -10.48 -4.66
C ASP A 84 -2.29 -9.30 -3.68
N LEU A 85 -1.24 -9.20 -2.86
CA LEU A 85 -1.04 -8.12 -1.91
C LEU A 85 -1.07 -6.73 -2.55
N LEU A 86 -0.54 -6.58 -3.77
CA LEU A 86 -0.40 -5.26 -4.40
C LEU A 86 -1.71 -4.74 -4.99
N THR A 87 -2.66 -5.63 -5.30
CA THR A 87 -3.89 -5.30 -6.03
C THR A 87 -5.16 -5.59 -5.25
N THR A 88 -5.04 -5.91 -3.96
CA THR A 88 -6.16 -6.06 -3.03
C THR A 88 -6.34 -4.81 -2.17
N ILE A 89 -7.54 -4.63 -1.62
CA ILE A 89 -7.87 -3.54 -0.70
C ILE A 89 -6.80 -3.30 0.37
N SER A 90 -6.31 -2.05 0.47
CA SER A 90 -5.26 -1.66 1.44
C SER A 90 -5.69 -0.51 2.35
N SER A 91 -6.94 -0.53 2.80
CA SER A 91 -7.49 0.45 3.75
C SER A 91 -6.67 0.51 5.05
N GLY A 92 -6.47 1.72 5.58
CA GLY A 92 -5.59 1.94 6.74
C GLY A 92 -4.13 2.22 6.37
N SER A 93 -3.82 2.34 5.08
CA SER A 93 -2.50 2.73 4.58
C SER A 93 -2.55 4.09 3.89
N LEU A 94 -1.43 4.83 3.93
CA LEU A 94 -1.29 6.13 3.27
C LEU A 94 -0.03 6.16 2.40
N LEU A 95 -0.17 6.50 1.12
CA LEU A 95 0.94 6.84 0.25
C LEU A 95 1.27 8.33 0.42
N ILE A 96 2.57 8.66 0.51
CA ILE A 96 3.06 10.03 0.68
C ILE A 96 4.20 10.27 -0.31
N VAL A 97 4.08 11.34 -1.10
CA VAL A 97 5.14 11.84 -1.99
C VAL A 97 5.79 13.07 -1.36
N SER A 98 7.12 13.11 -1.32
CA SER A 98 7.90 14.21 -0.76
C SER A 98 9.27 14.32 -1.45
N PRO A 99 9.98 15.46 -1.33
CA PRO A 99 11.37 15.58 -1.72
C PRO A 99 12.26 14.55 -1.00
N PRO A 100 13.34 14.06 -1.64
CA PRO A 100 14.29 13.14 -1.00
C PRO A 100 14.87 13.64 0.33
N SER A 101 15.10 14.95 0.44
CA SER A 101 15.59 15.63 1.66
C SER A 101 14.63 15.50 2.85
N SER A 102 13.32 15.35 2.58
CA SER A 102 12.26 15.40 3.57
C SER A 102 11.71 14.01 3.93
N THR A 103 11.91 13.01 3.06
CA THR A 103 11.39 11.63 3.24
C THR A 103 11.75 11.03 4.60
N MET A 104 13.04 11.06 4.99
CA MET A 104 13.47 10.45 6.26
C MET A 104 12.96 11.19 7.50
N LYS A 105 12.76 12.51 7.40
CA LYS A 105 12.18 13.32 8.47
C LYS A 105 10.70 12.95 8.69
N ILE A 106 9.93 12.81 7.61
CA ILE A 106 8.52 12.39 7.66
C ILE A 106 8.42 10.99 8.26
N ILE A 107 9.23 10.03 7.80
CA ILE A 107 9.23 8.66 8.34
C ILE A 107 9.53 8.65 9.85
N LYS A 108 10.57 9.39 10.29
CA LYS A 108 10.91 9.48 11.72
C LYS A 108 9.77 10.07 12.54
N LYS A 109 9.10 11.10 12.03
CA LYS A 109 7.98 11.74 12.71
C LYS A 109 6.78 10.79 12.85
N LEU A 110 6.40 10.09 11.79
CA LEU A 110 5.34 9.07 11.83
C LEU A 110 5.67 7.98 12.85
N LYS A 111 6.89 7.44 12.80
CA LYS A 111 7.37 6.42 13.76
C LYS A 111 7.32 6.90 15.20
N SER A 112 7.68 8.16 15.47
CA SER A 112 7.60 8.75 16.82
C SER A 112 6.16 8.84 17.38
N LYS A 113 5.15 8.68 16.52
CA LYS A 113 3.72 8.69 16.87
C LYS A 113 3.09 7.30 16.80
N GLY A 114 3.91 6.25 16.71
CA GLY A 114 3.49 4.86 16.64
C GLY A 114 2.98 4.42 15.27
N ILE A 115 3.27 5.19 14.20
CA ILE A 115 2.84 4.87 12.84
C ILE A 115 4.03 4.30 12.06
N SER A 116 3.88 3.08 11.57
CA SER A 116 4.87 2.43 10.72
C SER A 116 4.93 3.11 9.35
N ALA A 117 6.13 3.46 8.90
CA ALA A 117 6.36 4.08 7.60
C ALA A 117 7.70 3.64 7.01
N ALA A 118 7.74 3.50 5.69
CA ALA A 118 8.92 3.15 4.92
C ALA A 118 8.97 3.93 3.60
N LYS A 119 10.17 4.12 3.08
CA LYS A 119 10.35 4.57 1.69
C LYS A 119 10.23 3.35 0.79
N ILE A 120 9.20 3.33 -0.06
CA ILE A 120 8.91 2.18 -0.92
C ILE A 120 9.36 2.35 -2.38
N GLY A 121 9.85 3.54 -2.75
CA GLY A 121 10.14 3.85 -4.14
C GLY A 121 10.59 5.28 -4.40
N LYS A 122 10.45 5.70 -5.66
CA LYS A 122 10.71 7.06 -6.16
C LYS A 122 9.76 7.42 -7.30
N ILE A 123 9.46 8.71 -7.43
CA ILE A 123 8.82 9.30 -8.61
C ILE A 123 9.89 9.50 -9.69
N VAL A 124 9.52 9.38 -10.96
CA VAL A 124 10.39 9.60 -12.13
C VAL A 124 9.70 10.50 -13.15
N GLU A 125 10.47 11.18 -13.98
CA GLU A 125 9.95 12.16 -14.95
C GLU A 125 9.12 11.52 -16.07
N ASP A 126 9.51 10.33 -16.52
CA ASP A 126 8.80 9.62 -17.59
C ASP A 126 7.46 9.05 -17.09
N PRO A 127 6.30 9.55 -17.56
CA PRO A 127 4.98 9.09 -17.13
C PRO A 127 4.66 7.65 -17.54
N ASP A 128 5.38 7.09 -18.52
CA ASP A 128 5.21 5.71 -18.96
C ASP A 128 5.97 4.71 -18.08
N THR A 129 6.92 5.19 -17.28
CA THR A 129 7.61 4.38 -16.28
C THR A 129 6.73 4.20 -15.04
N ARG A 130 5.89 3.15 -15.02
CA ARG A 130 5.05 2.76 -13.87
C ARG A 130 5.34 1.33 -13.45
N ILE A 131 6.33 1.15 -12.59
CA ILE A 131 6.91 -0.17 -12.29
C ILE A 131 6.86 -0.44 -10.78
N ILE A 132 6.42 -1.65 -10.42
CA ILE A 132 6.69 -2.24 -9.12
C ILE A 132 7.62 -3.44 -9.30
N VAL A 133 8.80 -3.39 -8.70
CA VAL A 133 9.74 -4.51 -8.67
C VAL A 133 9.28 -5.49 -7.60
N ARG A 134 8.93 -6.71 -8.01
CA ARG A 134 8.42 -7.78 -7.15
C ARG A 134 9.53 -8.39 -6.29
N LYS A 135 9.16 -9.13 -5.25
CA LYS A 135 10.12 -9.82 -4.37
C LYS A 135 11.04 -10.80 -5.12
N ASP A 136 10.57 -11.39 -6.22
CA ASP A 136 11.36 -12.28 -7.10
C ASP A 136 12.24 -11.52 -8.12
N GLY A 137 12.24 -10.19 -8.06
CA GLY A 137 13.00 -9.33 -8.96
C GLY A 137 12.32 -9.02 -10.30
N LYS A 138 11.15 -9.61 -10.60
CA LYS A 138 10.41 -9.28 -11.81
C LYS A 138 9.75 -7.92 -11.73
N GLU A 139 9.62 -7.27 -12.87
CA GLU A 139 8.91 -6.01 -12.98
C GLU A 139 7.42 -6.25 -13.26
N MET A 140 6.56 -5.67 -12.42
CA MET A 140 5.14 -5.54 -12.68
C MET A 140 4.89 -4.13 -13.23
N LYS A 141 4.49 -4.06 -14.50
CA LYS A 141 4.00 -2.80 -15.09
C LYS A 141 2.60 -2.51 -14.58
N VAL A 142 2.39 -1.29 -14.09
CA VAL A 142 1.10 -0.84 -13.59
C VAL A 142 0.40 -0.01 -14.66
N SER A 143 -0.84 -0.38 -14.95
CA SER A 143 -1.70 0.24 -15.96
C SER A 143 -3.07 0.57 -15.38
N GLU A 144 -3.88 1.33 -16.11
CA GLU A 144 -5.26 1.71 -15.75
C GLU A 144 -6.18 0.56 -15.32
N ASN A 145 -5.91 -0.66 -15.82
CA ASN A 145 -6.69 -1.85 -15.52
C ASN A 145 -6.06 -2.69 -14.40
N VAL A 146 -5.70 -2.07 -13.26
CA VAL A 146 -5.31 -2.84 -12.08
C VAL A 146 -6.49 -3.73 -11.71
N LYS A 147 -6.34 -5.04 -11.92
CA LYS A 147 -7.41 -6.00 -11.62
C LYS A 147 -7.53 -6.14 -10.11
N GLU A 148 -8.58 -5.56 -9.54
CA GLU A 148 -8.92 -5.72 -8.13
C GLU A 148 -9.16 -7.21 -7.82
N ASP A 149 -8.37 -7.71 -6.88
CA ASP A 149 -8.33 -9.14 -6.58
C ASP A 149 -9.34 -9.54 -5.49
N LEU A 150 -9.79 -8.57 -4.68
CA LEU A 150 -10.81 -8.77 -3.65
C LEU A 150 -12.12 -9.32 -4.21
N TRP A 151 -12.58 -8.78 -5.34
CA TRP A 151 -13.84 -9.19 -5.96
C TRP A 151 -13.78 -10.62 -6.52
N ARG A 152 -12.64 -11.01 -7.10
CA ARG A 152 -12.41 -12.38 -7.56
C ARG A 152 -12.49 -13.36 -6.38
N VAL A 153 -11.78 -13.05 -5.30
CA VAL A 153 -11.65 -13.94 -4.14
C VAL A 153 -12.95 -14.03 -3.34
N SER A 154 -13.66 -12.92 -3.16
CA SER A 154 -14.96 -12.91 -2.48
C SER A 154 -16.00 -13.78 -3.18
N ALA A 155 -16.01 -13.78 -4.52
CA ALA A 155 -16.87 -14.65 -5.31
C ALA A 155 -16.54 -16.15 -5.14
N ASP A 156 -15.27 -16.49 -4.85
CA ASP A 156 -14.84 -17.87 -4.64
C ASP A 156 -15.09 -18.35 -3.20
N ILE A 157 -15.09 -17.45 -2.21
CA ILE A 157 -15.33 -17.78 -0.79
C ILE A 157 -16.83 -17.89 -0.47
N LEU A 158 -17.69 -17.18 -1.21
CA LEU A 158 -19.14 -17.17 -0.99
C LEU A 158 -19.89 -18.31 -1.71
N LYS A 159 -19.19 -19.15 -2.47
CA LYS A 159 -19.71 -20.40 -3.05
C LYS A 159 -19.56 -21.54 -2.04
#